data_AF-A0A6I9N236-F1
#
_entry.id   AF-A0A6I9N236-F1
#
_cell.length_a   1.000
_cell.length_b   1.000
_cell.length_c   1.000
_cell.angle_alpha   90.00
_cell.angle_beta   90.00
_cell.angle_gamma   90.00
#
_symmetry.space_group_name_H-M   'P 1'
#
loop_
_entity.id
_entity.type
_entity.pdbx_description
1 polymer ?
#
loop_
_entity_poly.entity_id
_entity_poly.type
_entity_poly.pdbx_seq_one_letter_code
_entity_poly.pdbx_strand_id
1 'polypeptide(L)'
;MPERGARPGVKKVMVIVTDGESHDFYNLDKVIGDCVKDDIERFGIAVLGDYNRQNKSSEEVNKFIKEIASISSKPLHDHFFNVSDEVALLSIVDALGSKIFALEATSGNFTSSFEMEMSQAGFSAHNSK
;
A
#
# COMPACT_ATOMS: atom_id res chain seq x y z
N MET A 1 -21.80 -5.14 16.04
CA MET A 1 -20.89 -4.45 15.10
C MET A 1 -19.46 -4.71 15.54
N PRO A 2 -18.49 -4.88 14.64
CA PRO A 2 -17.08 -4.99 15.05
C PRO A 2 -16.66 -3.76 15.85
N GLU A 3 -15.92 -3.96 16.93
CA GLU A 3 -15.66 -2.95 17.98
C GLU A 3 -15.04 -1.65 17.47
N ARG A 4 -14.29 -1.70 16.36
CA ARG A 4 -13.54 -0.57 15.82
C ARG A 4 -14.11 -0.01 14.51
N GLY A 5 -15.36 -0.35 14.18
CA GLY A 5 -16.05 0.20 13.00
C GLY A 5 -15.60 -0.38 11.65
N ALA A 6 -14.77 -1.42 11.64
CA ALA A 6 -14.40 -2.13 10.41
C ALA A 6 -15.64 -2.68 9.69
N ARG A 7 -15.81 -2.42 8.40
CA ARG A 7 -16.98 -2.95 7.68
C ARG A 7 -16.76 -4.44 7.35
N PRO A 8 -17.71 -5.35 7.64
CA PRO A 8 -17.59 -6.73 7.18
C PRO A 8 -17.76 -6.80 5.65
N GLY A 9 -17.04 -7.72 5.01
CA GLY A 9 -17.18 -8.02 3.58
C GLY A 9 -16.55 -7.02 2.61
N VAL A 10 -15.78 -6.04 3.10
CA VAL A 10 -15.01 -5.13 2.23
C VAL A 10 -13.55 -5.57 2.14
N LYS A 11 -12.86 -5.13 1.09
CA LYS A 11 -11.42 -5.32 0.96
C LYS A 11 -10.69 -4.60 2.10
N LYS A 12 -9.70 -5.28 2.70
CA LYS A 12 -8.88 -4.72 3.78
C LYS A 12 -7.49 -4.42 3.22
N VAL A 13 -7.03 -3.19 3.43
CA VAL A 13 -5.71 -2.74 2.99
C VAL A 13 -4.90 -2.31 4.22
N MET A 14 -3.63 -2.71 4.28
CA MET A 14 -2.66 -2.30 5.30
C MET A 14 -1.44 -1.70 4.62
N VAL A 15 -1.08 -0.48 5.01
CA VAL A 15 0.15 0.19 4.54
C VAL A 15 1.16 0.18 5.67
N ILE A 16 2.32 -0.42 5.43
CA ILE A 16 3.44 -0.54 6.37
C ILE A 16 4.54 0.42 5.91
N VAL A 17 4.92 1.36 6.77
CA VAL A 17 6.01 2.32 6.53
C VAL A 17 7.03 2.18 7.65
N THR A 18 8.27 1.88 7.32
CA THR A 18 9.35 1.76 8.31
C THR A 18 10.69 2.15 7.70
N ASP A 19 11.57 2.71 8.53
CA ASP A 19 12.97 3.03 8.23
C ASP A 19 13.97 2.10 8.91
N GLY A 20 13.50 1.03 9.58
CA GLY A 20 14.34 0.10 10.33
C GLY A 20 13.83 -1.34 10.40
N GLU A 21 14.76 -2.25 10.68
CA GLU A 21 14.52 -3.69 10.89
C GLU A 21 13.75 -3.97 12.19
N SER A 22 12.88 -4.97 12.15
CA SER A 22 12.15 -5.44 13.33
C SER A 22 13.07 -6.18 14.31
N HIS A 23 12.79 -6.03 15.60
CA HIS A 23 13.50 -6.75 16.66
C HIS A 23 12.80 -8.06 17.07
N ASP A 24 11.61 -8.30 16.52
CA ASP A 24 10.70 -9.40 16.85
C ASP A 24 10.44 -10.33 15.65
N PHE A 25 11.46 -10.49 14.81
CA PHE A 25 11.44 -11.34 13.60
C PHE A 25 10.88 -12.75 13.83
N TYR A 26 11.05 -13.33 15.03
CA TYR A 26 10.54 -14.65 15.39
C TYR A 26 9.01 -14.77 15.37
N ASN A 27 8.28 -13.65 15.46
CA ASN A 27 6.83 -13.61 15.37
C ASN A 27 6.31 -13.28 13.98
N LEU A 28 7.19 -12.87 13.05
CA LEU A 28 6.80 -12.30 11.77
C LEU A 28 5.93 -13.26 10.96
N ASP A 29 6.37 -14.51 10.79
CA ASP A 29 5.64 -15.53 10.02
C ASP A 29 4.23 -15.77 10.55
N LYS A 30 4.07 -15.76 11.88
CA LYS A 30 2.76 -15.95 12.52
C LYS A 30 1.84 -14.78 12.21
N VAL A 31 2.31 -13.55 12.40
CA VAL A 31 1.53 -12.32 12.16
C VAL A 31 1.17 -12.19 10.69
N ILE A 32 2.13 -12.45 9.79
CA ILE A 32 1.90 -12.46 8.35
C ILE A 32 0.90 -13.54 7.94
N GLY A 33 0.97 -14.72 8.54
CA GLY A 33 0.00 -15.80 8.34
C GLY A 33 -1.41 -15.41 8.77
N ASP A 34 -1.56 -14.71 9.89
CA ASP A 34 -2.86 -14.24 10.38
C ASP A 34 -3.43 -13.13 9.46
N CYS A 35 -2.60 -12.19 8.99
CA CYS A 35 -3.03 -11.21 7.99
C CYS A 35 -3.52 -11.84 6.68
N VAL A 36 -2.86 -12.93 6.23
CA VAL A 36 -3.28 -13.67 5.02
C VAL A 36 -4.62 -14.35 5.23
N LYS A 37 -4.87 -14.94 6.41
CA LYS A 37 -6.18 -15.54 6.73
C LYS A 37 -7.30 -14.50 6.75
N ASP A 38 -6.97 -13.27 7.15
CA ASP A 38 -7.93 -12.17 7.23
C ASP A 38 -8.17 -11.44 5.89
N ASP A 39 -7.57 -11.91 4.79
CA ASP A 39 -7.57 -11.30 3.45
C ASP A 39 -7.14 -9.82 3.47
N ILE A 40 -6.06 -9.52 4.19
CA ILE A 40 -5.46 -8.18 4.25
C ILE A 40 -4.45 -8.04 3.11
N GLU A 41 -4.68 -7.07 2.24
CA GLU A 41 -3.75 -6.65 1.19
C GLU A 41 -2.74 -5.67 1.75
N ARG A 42 -1.44 -5.97 1.60
CA ARG A 42 -0.37 -5.31 2.34
C ARG A 42 0.60 -4.62 1.42
N PHE A 43 0.81 -3.33 1.65
CA PHE A 43 1.77 -2.50 0.94
C PHE A 43 2.91 -2.13 1.87
N GLY A 44 4.13 -2.57 1.56
CA GLY A 44 5.33 -2.33 2.36
C GLY A 44 6.19 -1.24 1.74
N ILE A 45 6.61 -0.27 2.56
CA ILE A 45 7.45 0.86 2.17
C ILE A 45 8.69 0.88 3.08
N ALA A 46 9.85 0.61 2.49
CA ALA A 46 11.15 0.64 3.16
C ALA A 46 11.83 2.00 2.93
N VAL A 47 12.07 2.73 4.02
CA VAL A 47 12.68 4.07 3.99
C VAL A 47 14.17 3.98 4.30
N LEU A 48 15.02 4.28 3.32
CA LEU A 48 16.47 4.14 3.45
C LEU A 48 17.17 5.40 3.99
N GLY A 49 16.41 6.39 4.48
CA GLY A 49 16.95 7.66 4.96
C GLY A 49 18.04 7.48 6.02
N ASP A 50 17.77 6.67 7.05
CA ASP A 50 18.74 6.39 8.11
C ASP A 50 19.92 5.54 7.62
N TYR A 51 19.66 4.50 6.84
CA TYR A 51 20.69 3.62 6.28
C TYR A 51 21.68 4.39 5.41
N ASN A 52 21.19 5.31 4.59
CA ASN A 52 22.00 6.18 3.73
C ASN A 52 22.85 7.16 4.56
N ARG A 53 22.28 7.76 5.61
CA ARG A 53 23.01 8.68 6.51
C ARG A 53 24.12 7.99 7.29
N GLN A 54 23.89 6.74 7.70
CA GLN A 54 24.84 5.95 8.47
C GLN A 54 25.88 5.20 7.63
N ASN A 55 25.84 5.33 6.28
CA ASN A 55 26.69 4.58 5.36
C ASN A 55 26.68 3.07 5.65
N LYS A 56 25.48 2.53 5.88
CA LYS A 56 25.26 1.11 6.16
C LYS A 56 25.74 0.24 5.00
N SER A 57 26.16 -0.98 5.33
CA SER A 57 26.68 -1.89 4.31
C SER A 57 25.56 -2.34 3.36
N SER A 58 25.93 -2.68 2.12
CA SER A 58 25.00 -3.21 1.13
C SER A 58 24.26 -4.45 1.62
N GLU A 59 24.90 -5.27 2.47
CA GLU A 59 24.28 -6.46 3.07
C GLU A 59 23.18 -6.09 4.08
N GLU A 60 23.41 -5.07 4.91
CA GLU A 60 22.40 -4.56 5.88
C GLU A 60 21.20 -3.98 5.14
N VAL A 61 21.44 -3.15 4.12
CA VAL A 61 20.37 -2.58 3.28
C VAL A 61 19.57 -3.69 2.59
N ASN A 62 20.24 -4.69 2.01
CA ASN A 62 19.57 -5.81 1.35
C ASN A 62 18.77 -6.68 2.32
N LYS A 63 19.25 -6.86 3.56
CA LYS A 63 18.52 -7.60 4.60
C LYS A 63 17.23 -6.87 4.97
N PHE A 64 17.32 -5.58 5.24
CA PHE A 64 16.16 -4.72 5.52
C PHE A 64 15.14 -4.73 4.37
N ILE A 65 15.58 -4.53 3.13
CA ILE A 65 14.71 -4.57 1.95
C ILE A 65 13.99 -5.93 1.84
N LYS A 66 14.71 -7.05 2.06
CA LYS A 66 14.12 -8.39 2.01
C LYS A 66 13.09 -8.61 3.11
N GLU A 67 13.31 -8.07 4.30
CA GLU A 67 12.36 -8.14 5.40
C GLU A 67 11.05 -7.45 5.01
N ILE A 68 11.12 -6.19 4.57
CA ILE A 68 9.93 -5.43 4.19
C ILE A 68 9.24 -6.01 2.95
N ALA A 69 10.02 -6.56 2.01
CA ALA A 69 9.44 -7.28 0.88
C ALA A 69 8.70 -8.57 1.30
N SER A 70 9.14 -9.25 2.36
CA SER A 70 8.51 -10.50 2.82
C SER A 70 7.15 -10.30 3.49
N ILE A 71 6.91 -9.11 4.05
CA ILE A 71 5.65 -8.74 4.69
C ILE A 71 4.62 -8.17 3.70
N SER A 72 5.07 -7.73 2.53
CA SER A 72 4.21 -7.25 1.45
C SER A 72 3.39 -8.37 0.79
N SER A 73 2.22 -8.02 0.26
CA SER A 73 1.43 -8.93 -0.57
C SER A 73 2.12 -9.19 -1.92
N LYS A 74 1.76 -10.31 -2.56
CA LYS A 74 2.21 -10.60 -3.93
C LYS A 74 1.22 -9.98 -4.93
N PRO A 75 1.67 -9.50 -6.09
CA PRO A 75 3.06 -9.48 -6.55
C PRO A 75 3.85 -8.29 -5.94
N LEU A 76 5.14 -8.52 -5.65
CA LEU A 76 5.96 -7.53 -4.93
C LEU A 76 6.18 -6.22 -5.70
N HIS A 77 6.20 -6.25 -7.03
CA HIS A 77 6.40 -5.03 -7.83
C HIS A 77 5.24 -4.02 -7.68
N ASP A 78 4.08 -4.46 -7.19
CA ASP A 78 2.93 -3.60 -6.92
C ASP A 78 2.77 -3.22 -5.45
N HIS A 79 3.32 -4.03 -4.55
CA HIS A 79 3.05 -3.99 -3.12
C HIS A 79 4.29 -3.68 -2.27
N PHE A 80 5.45 -3.54 -2.88
CA PHE A 80 6.69 -3.22 -2.19
C PHE A 80 7.36 -2.03 -2.86
N PHE A 81 7.76 -1.06 -2.04
CA PHE A 81 8.46 0.14 -2.47
C PHE A 81 9.67 0.39 -1.58
N ASN A 82 10.79 0.78 -2.18
CA ASN A 82 11.95 1.31 -1.46
C ASN A 82 12.13 2.79 -1.80
N VAL A 83 12.36 3.61 -0.78
CA VAL A 83 12.65 5.04 -0.96
C VAL A 83 14.02 5.39 -0.44
N SER A 84 14.67 6.36 -1.09
CA SER A 84 15.96 6.89 -0.66
C SER A 84 15.88 7.64 0.66
N ASP A 85 14.78 8.35 0.90
CA ASP A 85 14.58 9.28 2.00
C ASP A 85 13.09 9.52 2.26
N GLU A 86 12.81 10.27 3.32
CA GLU A 86 11.46 10.58 3.81
C GLU A 86 10.69 11.51 2.86
N VAL A 87 11.38 12.30 2.03
CA VAL A 87 10.75 13.24 1.07
C VAL A 87 10.20 12.47 -0.14
N ALA A 88 10.89 11.40 -0.55
CA ALA A 88 10.45 10.51 -1.61
C ALA A 88 9.15 9.75 -1.29
N LEU A 89 8.67 9.76 -0.03
CA LEU A 89 7.35 9.22 0.31
C LEU A 89 6.22 9.99 -0.41
N LEU A 90 6.40 11.29 -0.64
CA LEU A 90 5.40 12.12 -1.31
C LEU A 90 5.09 11.63 -2.74
N SER A 91 6.10 11.16 -3.47
CA SER A 91 5.90 10.62 -4.83
C SER A 91 5.27 9.23 -4.84
N ILE A 92 5.40 8.47 -3.75
CA ILE A 92 4.78 7.15 -3.61
C ILE A 92 3.30 7.26 -3.27
N VAL A 93 2.89 8.28 -2.50
CA VAL A 93 1.49 8.45 -2.10
C VAL A 93 0.56 8.50 -3.32
N ASP A 94 0.95 9.20 -4.38
CA ASP A 94 0.16 9.30 -5.62
C ASP A 94 0.07 7.94 -6.35
N ALA A 95 1.19 7.20 -6.41
CA ALA A 95 1.25 5.88 -7.04
C ALA A 95 0.45 4.84 -6.25
N LEU A 96 0.52 4.89 -4.92
CA LEU A 96 -0.19 4.00 -4.01
C LEU A 96 -1.69 4.28 -4.06
N GLY A 97 -2.09 5.55 -4.03
CA GLY A 97 -3.49 5.97 -4.16
C GLY A 97 -4.11 5.49 -5.47
N SER A 98 -3.40 5.67 -6.58
CA SER A 98 -3.86 5.20 -7.90
C SER A 98 -4.04 3.67 -7.97
N LYS A 99 -3.15 2.91 -7.31
CA LYS A 99 -3.24 1.44 -7.26
C LYS A 99 -4.37 0.95 -6.37
N ILE A 100 -4.56 1.56 -5.19
CA ILE A 100 -5.67 1.23 -4.28
C ILE A 100 -7.01 1.50 -4.96
N PHE A 101 -7.11 2.62 -5.68
CA PHE A 101 -8.31 2.97 -6.43
C PHE A 101 -8.65 1.92 -7.52
N ALA A 102 -7.65 1.36 -8.20
CA ALA A 102 -7.86 0.29 -9.18
C ALA A 102 -8.38 -1.03 -8.54
N LEU A 103 -8.04 -1.32 -7.29
CA LEU A 103 -8.54 -2.49 -6.56
C LEU A 103 -10.03 -2.36 -6.21
N GLU A 104 -10.48 -1.14 -5.88
CA GLU A 104 -11.90 -0.84 -5.70
C GLU A 104 -12.68 -1.02 -7.01
N ALA A 105 -12.07 -0.68 -8.15
CA ALA A 105 -12.70 -0.76 -9.47
C ALA A 105 -12.79 -2.19 -10.08
N THR A 106 -12.02 -3.16 -9.58
CA THR A 106 -11.90 -4.50 -10.19
C THR A 106 -12.68 -5.61 -9.45
N SER A 107 -13.26 -5.29 -8.29
CA SER A 107 -14.12 -6.21 -7.52
C SER A 107 -15.55 -6.19 -8.05
N GLY A 108 -15.89 -7.17 -8.90
CA GLY A 108 -17.16 -7.24 -9.64
C GLY A 108 -18.46 -7.23 -8.81
N ASN A 109 -19.53 -6.77 -9.47
CA ASN A 109 -20.96 -6.78 -9.12
C ASN A 109 -21.49 -5.81 -8.03
N PHE A 110 -20.65 -5.03 -7.36
CA PHE A 110 -21.10 -3.90 -6.55
C PHE A 110 -20.32 -2.66 -6.92
N THR A 111 -20.57 -2.14 -8.12
CA THR A 111 -20.02 -0.85 -8.53
C THR A 111 -20.58 0.22 -7.58
N SER A 112 -19.79 0.69 -6.61
CA SER A 112 -19.89 2.10 -6.24
C SER A 112 -19.61 2.85 -7.53
N SER A 113 -20.64 3.42 -8.12
CA SER A 113 -20.57 4.14 -9.39
C SER A 113 -19.42 5.13 -9.33
N PHE A 114 -18.59 5.17 -10.37
CA PHE A 114 -17.76 6.34 -10.65
C PHE A 114 -18.68 7.57 -10.56
N GLU A 115 -18.54 8.39 -9.52
CA GLU A 115 -19.42 9.55 -9.35
C GLU A 115 -18.98 10.67 -10.30
N MET A 116 -17.75 11.17 -10.14
CA MET A 116 -17.21 12.28 -10.93
C MET A 116 -15.82 12.03 -11.52
N GLU A 117 -15.17 10.90 -11.25
CA GLU A 117 -13.79 10.61 -11.71
C GLU A 117 -13.66 10.42 -13.22
N MET A 118 -14.76 10.07 -13.91
CA MET A 118 -14.86 10.07 -15.37
C MET A 118 -15.80 11.16 -15.89
N SER A 119 -16.12 12.17 -15.07
CA SER A 119 -17.02 13.24 -15.51
C SER A 119 -16.35 14.09 -16.59
N GLN A 120 -16.71 13.82 -17.84
CA GLN A 120 -16.46 14.71 -18.99
C GLN A 120 -17.45 15.88 -18.94
N ALA A 121 -17.46 16.64 -17.84
CA ALA A 121 -18.29 17.82 -17.72
C ALA A 121 -17.89 18.83 -18.82
N GLY A 122 -18.81 19.07 -19.78
CA GLY A 122 -18.56 19.90 -20.96
C GLY A 122 -18.56 19.18 -22.32
N PHE A 123 -18.81 17.86 -22.38
CA PHE A 123 -18.90 17.13 -23.65
C PHE A 123 -20.08 17.56 -24.54
N SER A 124 -21.13 18.14 -23.95
CA SER A 124 -22.16 18.88 -24.69
C SER A 124 -22.73 20.02 -23.85
N ALA A 125 -22.97 21.15 -24.50
CA ALA A 125 -23.70 22.29 -23.95
C ALA A 125 -24.82 22.63 -24.93
N HIS A 126 -26.06 22.57 -24.48
CA HIS A 126 -27.21 23.05 -25.23
C HIS A 126 -27.68 24.37 -24.61
N ASN A 127 -27.58 25.46 -25.38
CA ASN A 127 -28.21 26.73 -25.02
C ASN A 127 -29.63 26.71 -25.58
N SER A 128 -30.67 26.75 -24.74
CA SER A 128 -32.02 27.11 -25.20
C SER A 128 -32.24 28.59 -24.92
N LYS A 129 -32.74 29.31 -25.93
CA LYS A 129 -33.27 30.67 -25.79
C LYS A 129 -34.69 30.62 -25.26
#